data_AF-A0A345QQ98-F1
#
_entry.id   AF-A0A345QQ98-F1
#
_cell.length_a   1.000
_cell.length_b   1.000
_cell.length_c   1.000
_cell.angle_alpha   90.00
_cell.angle_beta   90.00
_cell.angle_gamma   90.00
#
_symmetry.space_group_name_H-M   'P 1'
#
loop_
_entity.id
_entity.type
_entity.pdbx_description
1 polymer ?
#
loop_
_entity_poly.entity_id
_entity_poly.type
_entity_poly.pdbx_seq_one_letter_code
_entity_poly.pdbx_strand_id
1 'polypeptide(L)' 'MFDTNTKLDVSCKELDLIESALETQSKILQVQVNAGTEDVLGKLNDVKRLLTQIDNARPKRKCCTSTTTSWLSFLRPAS' A
#
# COMPACT_ATOMS: atom_id res chain seq x y z
N MET A 1 -12.17 -25.17 -22.54
CA MET A 1 -11.16 -25.27 -21.46
C MET A 1 -10.22 -24.10 -21.63
N PHE A 2 -10.31 -23.08 -20.76
CA PHE A 2 -9.21 -22.18 -20.36
C PHE A 2 -9.81 -21.24 -19.32
N ASP A 3 -10.13 -21.80 -18.16
CA ASP A 3 -10.31 -21.04 -16.93
C ASP A 3 -8.94 -20.53 -16.51
N THR A 4 -8.52 -19.40 -17.11
CA THR A 4 -7.40 -18.61 -16.62
C THR A 4 -7.84 -17.86 -15.38
N ASN A 5 -8.12 -18.61 -14.32
CA ASN A 5 -7.89 -18.15 -12.96
C ASN A 5 -6.38 -17.99 -12.83
N THR A 6 -5.84 -16.89 -13.37
CA THR A 6 -4.53 -16.35 -13.02
C THR A 6 -4.66 -15.83 -11.59
N LYS A 7 -4.87 -16.76 -10.67
CA LYS A 7 -4.73 -16.59 -9.25
C LYS A 7 -3.25 -16.26 -9.11
N LEU A 8 -3.00 -14.96 -9.08
CA LEU A 8 -1.73 -14.33 -8.78
C LEU A 8 -1.08 -15.12 -7.64
N ASP A 9 -0.20 -16.06 -8.00
CA ASP A 9 0.83 -16.60 -7.12
C ASP A 9 1.90 -15.51 -7.00
N VAL A 10 1.44 -14.32 -6.60
CA VAL A 10 2.28 -13.22 -6.20
C VAL A 10 2.69 -13.64 -4.81
N SER A 11 3.97 -13.98 -4.68
CA SER A 11 4.55 -14.36 -3.41
C SER A 11 4.18 -13.28 -2.40
N CYS A 12 3.81 -13.62 -1.16
CA CYS A 12 3.33 -12.63 -0.19
C CYS A 12 4.27 -11.41 -0.06
N LYS A 13 5.57 -11.59 -0.31
CA LYS A 13 6.60 -10.55 -0.38
C LYS A 13 6.39 -9.53 -1.51
N GLU A 14 5.94 -9.98 -2.67
CA GLU A 14 5.63 -9.12 -3.81
C GLU A 14 4.34 -8.33 -3.54
N LEU A 15 3.35 -8.92 -2.86
CA LEU A 15 2.18 -8.18 -2.38
C LEU A 15 2.57 -7.11 -1.35
N ASP A 16 3.47 -7.42 -0.41
CA ASP A 16 4.00 -6.45 0.56
C ASP A 16 4.74 -5.28 -0.12
N LEU A 17 5.50 -5.56 -1.18
CA LEU A 17 6.19 -4.53 -1.96
C LEU A 17 5.21 -3.62 -2.70
N ILE A 18 4.16 -4.20 -3.31
CA ILE A 18 3.11 -3.45 -3.99
C ILE A 18 2.32 -2.59 -2.98
N GLU A 19 1.98 -3.16 -1.82
CA GLU A 19 1.30 -2.45 -0.72
C GLU A 19 2.15 -1.29 -0.21
N SER A 20 3.44 -1.52 0.06
CA SER A 20 4.37 -0.48 0.52
C SER A 20 4.51 0.67 -0.49
N ALA A 21 4.54 0.36 -1.79
CA ALA A 21 4.60 1.37 -2.85
C ALA A 21 3.30 2.18 -2.93
N LEU A 22 2.14 1.53 -2.85
CA LEU A 22 0.83 2.17 -2.89
C LEU A 22 0.56 3.01 -1.63
N GLU A 23 0.99 2.56 -0.46
CA GLU A 23 0.96 3.37 0.77
C GLU A 23 1.79 4.65 0.62
N THR A 24 2.97 4.55 0.03
CA THR A 24 3.84 5.70 -0.23
C THR A 24 3.18 6.67 -1.20
N GLN A 25 2.57 6.16 -2.29
CA GLN A 25 1.81 6.99 -3.23
C GLN A 25 0.61 7.65 -2.55
N SER A 26 -0.13 6.94 -1.68
CA SER A 26 -1.24 7.49 -0.90
C SER A 26 -0.79 8.68 -0.03
N LYS A 27 0.36 8.56 0.64
CA LYS A 27 0.93 9.65 1.46
C LYS A 27 1.32 10.87 0.62
N ILE A 28 1.93 10.67 -0.55
CA ILE A 28 2.28 11.77 -1.47
C ILE A 28 1.01 12.47 -1.97
N LEU A 29 0.01 11.70 -2.40
CA LEU A 29 -1.26 12.22 -2.86
C LEU A 29 -1.99 12.97 -1.73
N GLN A 30 -1.91 12.49 -0.49
CA GLN A 30 -2.47 13.18 0.67
C GLN A 30 -1.79 14.52 0.93
N VAL A 31 -0.47 14.63 0.78
CA VAL A 31 0.24 15.91 0.85
C VAL A 31 -0.21 16.88 -0.25
N GLN A 32 -0.45 16.37 -1.47
CA GLN A 32 -0.93 17.19 -2.60
C GLN A 32 -2.39 17.66 -2.40
N VAL A 33 -3.25 16.81 -1.85
CA VAL A 33 -4.61 17.19 -1.45
C VAL A 33 -4.59 18.25 -0.36
N ASN A 34 -3.73 18.08 0.65
CA ASN A 34 -3.56 19.08 1.71
C ASN A 34 -3.00 20.41 1.17
N ALA A 35 -2.25 20.39 0.07
CA ALA A 35 -1.81 21.57 -0.66
C ALA A 35 -2.92 22.22 -1.52
N GLY A 36 -4.16 21.71 -1.47
CA GLY A 36 -5.32 22.27 -2.15
C GLY A 36 -5.51 21.81 -3.59
N THR A 37 -4.83 20.74 -4.03
CA THR A 37 -5.02 20.20 -5.38
C THR A 37 -6.20 19.22 -5.39
N GLU A 38 -7.41 19.71 -5.66
CA GLU A 38 -8.64 18.89 -5.63
C GLU A 38 -8.64 17.75 -6.67
N ASP A 39 -7.98 17.93 -7.82
CA ASP A 39 -7.85 16.90 -8.86
C ASP A 39 -7.13 15.62 -8.39
N VAL A 40 -6.43 15.71 -7.25
CA VAL A 40 -5.65 14.60 -6.66
C VAL A 40 -6.47 13.76 -5.69
N LEU A 41 -7.62 14.27 -5.20
CA LEU A 41 -8.52 13.53 -4.31
C LEU A 41 -9.07 12.27 -4.95
N GLY A 42 -9.44 12.33 -6.24
CA GLY A 42 -9.92 11.17 -6.99
C GLY A 42 -8.89 10.04 -7.02
N LYS A 43 -7.64 10.39 -7.38
CA LYS A 43 -6.52 9.45 -7.41
C LYS A 43 -6.21 8.87 -6.03
N LEU A 44 -6.30 9.67 -4.97
CA LEU A 44 -6.12 9.20 -3.59
C LEU A 44 -7.19 8.16 -3.22
N ASN A 45 -8.44 8.36 -3.61
CA ASN A 45 -9.52 7.42 -3.36
C ASN A 45 -9.34 6.11 -4.14
N ASP A 46 -8.87 6.18 -5.39
CA ASP A 46 -8.56 4.99 -6.18
C ASP A 46 -7.42 4.17 -5.56
N VAL A 47 -6.34 4.83 -5.11
CA VAL A 47 -5.22 4.16 -4.44
C VAL A 47 -5.67 3.51 -3.12
N LYS A 48 -6.50 4.19 -2.32
CA LYS A 48 -7.08 3.59 -1.10
C LYS A 48 -7.94 2.38 -1.41
N ARG A 49 -8.74 2.43 -2.47
CA ARG A 49 -9.60 1.31 -2.87
C ARG A 49 -8.78 0.11 -3.36
N LEU A 50 -7.67 0.35 -4.05
CA LEU A 50 -6.72 -0.69 -4.46
C LEU A 50 -6.01 -1.34 -3.27
N LEU A 51 -5.58 -0.55 -2.27
CA LEU A 51 -5.02 -1.08 -1.02
C LEU A 51 -6.01 -2.02 -0.31
N THR A 52 -7.29 -1.63 -0.21
CA THR A 52 -8.33 -2.49 0.37
C THR A 52 -8.54 -3.78 -0.44
N GLN A 53 -8.42 -3.74 -1.77
CA GLN A 53 -8.53 -4.94 -2.60
C GLN A 53 -7.33 -5.88 -2.40
N ILE A 54 -6.12 -5.34 -2.25
CA ILE A 54 -4.91 -6.13 -1.97
C ILE A 54 -5.00 -6.80 -0.60
N ASP A 55 -5.46 -6.07 0.42
CA ASP A 55 -5.68 -6.62 1.77
C ASP A 55 -6.70 -7.78 1.74
N ASN A 56 -7.82 -7.61 1.02
CA ASN A 56 -8.83 -8.66 0.87
C ASN A 56 -8.37 -9.84 0.00
N ALA A 57 -7.51 -9.59 -1.00
CA ALA A 57 -6.94 -10.63 -1.85
C ALA A 57 -5.86 -11.45 -1.11
N ARG A 58 -5.33 -10.92 0.00
CA ARG A 58 -4.35 -11.63 0.82
C ARG A 58 -5.01 -12.87 1.43
N PRO A 59 -4.49 -14.08 1.19
CA PRO A 59 -5.02 -15.25 1.85
C PRO A 59 -4.83 -15.07 3.36
N LYS A 60 -5.91 -15.20 4.16
CA LYS A 60 -5.92 -15.09 5.65
C LYS A 60 -4.94 -16.04 6.38
N ARG A 61 -4.11 -16.80 5.66
CA ARG A 61 -3.10 -17.67 6.23
C ARG A 61 -1.80 -16.90 6.42
N LYS A 62 -1.70 -16.28 7.59
CA LYS A 62 -0.47 -15.99 8.36
C LYS A 62 0.80 -15.89 7.49
N CYS A 63 0.91 -14.85 6.66
CA CYS A 63 2.25 -14.47 6.24
C CYS A 63 2.91 -13.83 7.45
N CYS A 64 3.97 -14.47 7.92
CA CYS A 64 4.61 -14.19 9.21
C CYS A 64 4.93 -12.70 9.35
N THR A 65 4.58 -12.16 10.50
CA THR A 65 4.84 -10.78 10.91
C THR A 65 6.32 -10.47 10.80
N SER A 66 6.74 -9.84 9.71
CA SER A 66 8.06 -9.25 9.61
C SER A 66 8.02 -7.92 10.34
N THR A 67 8.68 -7.88 11.49
CA THR A 67 8.99 -6.68 12.28
C THR A 67 9.41 -5.53 11.37
N THR A 68 8.50 -4.58 11.13
CA THR A 68 8.80 -3.34 10.45
C THR A 68 9.60 -2.46 11.39
N THR A 69 10.91 -2.40 11.16
CA THR A 69 11.79 -1.43 11.78
C THR A 69 11.28 -0.04 11.40
N SER A 70 10.63 0.60 12.36
CA SER A 70 9.98 1.89 12.23
C SER A 70 11.00 3.00 11.92
N TRP A 71 10.92 3.56 10.71
CA TRP A 71 11.70 4.72 10.27
C TRP A 71 11.40 6.00 11.08
N LEU A 72 10.43 5.96 12.01
CA LEU A 72 10.16 7.04 12.97
C LEU A 72 11.34 7.34 13.90
N SER A 73 12.40 6.53 13.88
CA SER A 73 13.64 6.80 14.62
C SER A 73 14.55 7.85 13.97
N PHE A 74 14.29 8.27 12.71
CA PHE A 74 15.16 9.22 11.99
C PHE A 74 14.71 10.69 12.05
N LEU A 75 13.55 11.01 12.64
CA LEU A 75 13.01 12.39 12.68
C LEU A 75 12.96 12.99 14.09
N ARG A 76 13.88 12.58 14.98
CA ARG A 76 14.08 13.26 16.26
C ARG A 76 15.26 14.24 16.15
N PRO A 77 15.03 15.55 15.96
CA PRO A 77 16.09 16.53 16.12
C PRO A 77 16.48 16.58 17.61
N ALA A 78 17.77 16.43 17.88
CA ALA A 78 18.35 16.76 19.16
C ALA A 78 18.89 18.20 19.09
N SER A 79 18.44 19.03 20.04
CA SER A 79 18.83 20.42 20.33
C SER A 79 17.99 21.49 19.63
#